data_AF-A0A139DP32-F1
#
_entry.id   AF-A0A139DP32-F1
#
_cell.length_a   1.000
_cell.length_b   1.000
_cell.length_c   1.000
_cell.angle_alpha   90.00
_cell.angle_beta   90.00
_cell.angle_gamma   90.00
#
_symmetry.space_group_name_H-M   'P 1'
#
loop_
_entity.id
_entity.type
_entity.pdbx_description
1 polymer ?
#
loop_
_entity_poly.entity_id
_entity_poly.type
_entity_poly.pdbx_seq_one_letter_code
_entity_poly.pdbx_strand_id
1 'polypeptide(L)'
;MRKLILHVGLHKTGSSAIQETGAQNRSWLKDTGYYYPAFGDARWVNHSVPLCLLFMNNPERNHTVKRIFPEDSQREDAKKQLKKVLLDEIDRHSPADILLSGEDVSLLNIEELQKLKFFINNELGIDEIHVIVYVRNPISLALSGAQEWVRAGEKTLGEVLSIGNLLQARMKIEALREVFGATPITVYDFDSVVEEVGDVSRHFYENLGVPTETLNFSRRNESMPLEKILVVSALINKVPELARICLREIPEEGSKLRPTVHSANVAVEASKRDMEYLDQEFGIKYGMGNYHQEVELDPFLLFHNCNIAISESKKAGGADVLGWARLFVSMCADVEASFPDLAAKLAVMGYNCSRAPALKSRVDHFVLHGLIKGEYVDELFVVDDDLPIVLGFNAPAYLEANPDVAEAEVNPVVHYYAFGRFAGRSLGL
;
A
#
# COMPACT_ATOMS: atom_id res chain seq x y z
N MET A 1 -39.66 -7.47 9.14
CA MET A 1 -38.62 -8.45 8.75
C MET A 1 -37.30 -7.74 8.91
N ARG A 2 -36.29 -8.38 9.51
CA ARG A 2 -34.95 -7.80 9.62
C ARG A 2 -34.19 -8.02 8.32
N LYS A 3 -33.33 -7.09 7.94
CA LYS A 3 -32.42 -7.22 6.78
C LYS A 3 -30.98 -7.41 7.25
N LEU A 4 -30.15 -7.93 6.35
CA LEU A 4 -28.71 -8.06 6.55
C LEU A 4 -27.95 -7.19 5.55
N ILE A 5 -27.09 -6.32 6.05
CA ILE A 5 -26.12 -5.57 5.28
C ILE A 5 -24.80 -6.33 5.30
N LEU A 6 -24.35 -6.76 4.12
CA LEU A 6 -23.05 -7.42 3.92
C LEU A 6 -22.11 -6.45 3.22
N HIS A 7 -21.19 -5.84 3.98
CA HIS A 7 -20.09 -5.09 3.42
C HIS A 7 -18.95 -6.04 3.04
N VAL A 8 -18.65 -6.11 1.74
CA VAL A 8 -17.55 -6.91 1.18
C VAL A 8 -16.40 -5.97 0.86
N GLY A 9 -15.40 -5.96 1.75
CA GLY A 9 -14.26 -5.06 1.61
C GLY A 9 -13.30 -5.52 0.50
N LEU A 10 -13.21 -4.78 -0.59
CA LEU A 10 -12.13 -4.99 -1.56
C LEU A 10 -10.83 -4.36 -1.05
N HIS A 11 -9.70 -4.81 -1.63
CA HIS A 11 -8.39 -4.29 -1.25
C HIS A 11 -8.35 -2.75 -1.38
N LYS A 12 -7.88 -2.10 -0.31
CA LYS A 12 -7.56 -0.66 -0.26
C LYS A 12 -8.72 0.31 -0.51
N THR A 13 -9.91 -0.05 -0.09
CA THR A 13 -11.11 0.81 -0.18
C THR A 13 -11.57 1.35 1.19
N GLY A 14 -10.66 1.43 2.18
CA GLY A 14 -10.95 1.97 3.51
C GLY A 14 -11.83 1.08 4.39
N SER A 15 -11.96 -0.21 4.05
CA SER A 15 -12.73 -1.21 4.80
C SER A 15 -12.40 -1.27 6.30
N SER A 16 -11.13 -1.13 6.66
CA SER A 16 -10.69 -1.09 8.06
C SER A 16 -11.31 0.09 8.84
N ALA A 17 -11.47 1.26 8.23
CA ALA A 17 -12.09 2.42 8.89
C ALA A 17 -13.58 2.21 9.15
N ILE A 18 -14.30 1.60 8.18
CA ILE A 18 -15.71 1.20 8.34
C ILE A 18 -15.84 0.21 9.50
N GLN A 19 -15.00 -0.83 9.52
CA GLN A 19 -15.03 -1.88 10.55
C GLN A 19 -14.71 -1.37 11.95
N GLU A 20 -13.68 -0.53 12.08
CA GLU A 20 -13.32 0.12 13.35
C GLU A 20 -14.44 1.00 13.88
N THR A 21 -15.03 1.82 13.00
CA THR A 21 -16.16 2.67 13.37
C THR A 21 -17.34 1.82 13.84
N GLY A 22 -17.69 0.73 13.14
CA GLY A 22 -18.77 -0.15 13.56
C GLY A 22 -18.53 -0.83 14.90
N ALA A 23 -17.32 -1.34 15.11
CA ALA A 23 -16.95 -2.04 16.34
C ALA A 23 -16.91 -1.10 17.56
N GLN A 24 -16.43 0.14 17.40
CA GLN A 24 -16.37 1.15 18.45
C GLN A 24 -17.76 1.69 18.82
N ASN A 25 -18.70 1.68 17.87
CA ASN A 25 -20.03 2.25 18.04
C ASN A 25 -21.15 1.19 18.14
N ARG A 26 -20.85 -0.05 18.58
CA ARG A 26 -21.84 -1.15 18.69
C ARG A 26 -23.11 -0.79 19.46
N SER A 27 -22.97 -0.19 20.63
CA SER A 27 -24.11 0.22 21.47
C SER A 27 -24.97 1.24 20.74
N TRP A 28 -24.32 2.20 20.09
CA TRP A 28 -24.99 3.26 19.36
C TRP A 28 -25.68 2.74 18.08
N LEU A 29 -25.02 1.86 17.33
CA LEU A 29 -25.64 1.20 16.17
C LEU A 29 -26.92 0.48 16.58
N LYS A 30 -26.90 -0.21 17.74
CA LYS A 30 -28.08 -0.90 18.28
C LYS A 30 -29.25 0.06 18.51
N ASP A 31 -28.98 1.22 19.09
CA ASP A 31 -30.00 2.25 19.35
C ASP A 31 -30.59 2.82 18.06
N THR A 32 -29.83 2.75 16.96
CA THR A 32 -30.26 3.17 15.62
C THR A 32 -30.83 2.04 14.75
N GLY A 33 -31.03 0.85 15.31
CA GLY A 33 -31.66 -0.29 14.63
C GLY A 33 -30.71 -1.26 13.94
N TYR A 34 -29.39 -1.13 14.13
CA TYR A 34 -28.38 -2.02 13.56
C TYR A 34 -27.58 -2.77 14.64
N TYR A 35 -27.35 -4.06 14.45
CA TYR A 35 -26.45 -4.85 15.28
C TYR A 35 -25.19 -5.20 14.49
N TYR A 36 -24.03 -4.81 15.02
CA TYR A 36 -22.71 -5.20 14.51
C TYR A 36 -22.12 -6.31 15.40
N PRO A 37 -22.15 -7.59 14.97
CA PRO A 37 -21.82 -8.71 15.84
C PRO A 37 -20.44 -8.61 16.50
N ALA A 38 -20.34 -9.19 17.70
CA ALA A 38 -19.09 -9.32 18.42
C ALA A 38 -18.52 -10.73 18.29
N PHE A 39 -19.27 -11.71 17.80
CA PHE A 39 -18.81 -13.10 17.70
C PHE A 39 -18.25 -13.63 19.04
N GLY A 40 -18.84 -13.18 20.15
CA GLY A 40 -18.47 -13.53 21.53
C GLY A 40 -17.33 -12.72 22.12
N ASP A 41 -16.68 -11.88 21.32
CA ASP A 41 -15.52 -11.11 21.74
C ASP A 41 -15.46 -9.75 21.03
N ALA A 42 -15.66 -8.68 21.79
CA ALA A 42 -15.68 -7.31 21.27
C ALA A 42 -14.38 -6.91 20.52
N ARG A 43 -13.28 -7.66 20.70
CA ARG A 43 -12.03 -7.49 19.94
C ARG A 43 -12.14 -7.85 18.47
N TRP A 44 -13.17 -8.59 18.06
CA TRP A 44 -13.48 -8.82 16.65
C TRP A 44 -13.98 -7.51 16.02
N VAL A 45 -13.05 -6.67 15.59
CA VAL A 45 -13.35 -5.43 14.87
C VAL A 45 -13.76 -5.72 13.42
N ASN A 46 -13.01 -6.62 12.77
CA ASN A 46 -13.25 -7.10 11.41
C ASN A 46 -13.86 -8.53 11.46
N HIS A 47 -14.89 -8.80 10.67
CA HIS A 47 -15.53 -10.12 10.60
C HIS A 47 -14.87 -11.11 9.63
N SER A 48 -13.78 -10.72 8.94
CA SER A 48 -12.99 -11.59 8.06
C SER A 48 -12.70 -12.96 8.67
N VAL A 49 -12.08 -13.01 9.86
CA VAL A 49 -11.65 -14.27 10.49
C VAL A 49 -12.85 -15.15 10.88
N PRO A 50 -13.87 -14.64 11.61
CA PRO A 50 -15.06 -15.43 11.89
C PRO A 50 -15.76 -15.95 10.63
N LEU A 51 -15.93 -15.12 9.60
CA LEU A 51 -16.62 -15.52 8.36
C LEU A 51 -15.79 -16.55 7.57
N CYS A 52 -14.47 -16.39 7.48
CA CYS A 52 -13.60 -17.38 6.84
C CYS A 52 -13.65 -18.73 7.55
N LEU A 53 -13.60 -18.75 8.89
CA LEU A 53 -13.73 -19.99 9.66
C LEU A 53 -15.06 -20.70 9.44
N LEU A 54 -16.15 -19.95 9.34
CA LEU A 54 -17.48 -20.50 9.16
C LEU A 54 -17.70 -21.07 7.76
N PHE A 55 -17.22 -20.37 6.72
CA PHE A 55 -17.66 -20.61 5.34
C PHE A 55 -16.58 -21.13 4.39
N MET A 56 -15.28 -20.94 4.66
CA MET A 56 -14.24 -21.53 3.81
C MET A 56 -14.19 -23.05 3.97
N ASN A 57 -13.95 -23.73 2.85
CA ASN A 57 -13.68 -25.17 2.83
C ASN A 57 -12.33 -25.49 3.51
N ASN A 58 -11.37 -24.59 3.32
CA ASN A 58 -10.00 -24.67 3.84
C ASN A 58 -9.65 -23.33 4.52
N PRO A 59 -10.08 -23.10 5.77
CA PRO A 59 -9.86 -21.82 6.46
C PRO A 59 -8.39 -21.46 6.64
N GLU A 60 -7.49 -22.44 6.67
CA GLU A 60 -6.03 -22.27 6.77
C GLU A 60 -5.38 -21.60 5.55
N ARG A 61 -6.11 -21.45 4.43
CA ARG A 61 -5.68 -20.61 3.30
C ARG A 61 -5.63 -19.14 3.68
N ASN A 62 -6.43 -18.72 4.66
CA ASN A 62 -6.35 -17.37 5.20
C ASN A 62 -5.21 -17.30 6.24
N HIS A 63 -4.22 -16.44 5.97
CA HIS A 63 -3.03 -16.32 6.82
C HIS A 63 -3.36 -15.92 8.27
N THR A 64 -4.38 -15.09 8.49
CA THR A 64 -4.79 -14.67 9.83
C THR A 64 -5.48 -15.81 10.56
N VAL A 65 -6.36 -16.56 9.89
CA VAL A 65 -6.99 -17.76 10.47
C VAL A 65 -5.92 -18.78 10.86
N LYS A 66 -4.99 -19.11 9.95
CA LYS A 66 -3.90 -20.06 10.21
C LYS A 66 -3.00 -19.63 11.37
N ARG A 67 -2.80 -18.32 11.55
CA ARG A 67 -1.99 -17.77 12.65
C ARG A 67 -2.70 -17.85 13.99
N ILE A 68 -4.02 -17.58 14.04
CA ILE A 68 -4.80 -17.58 15.28
C ILE A 68 -5.18 -19.01 15.70
N PHE A 69 -5.51 -19.86 14.73
CA PHE A 69 -5.93 -21.26 14.92
C PHE A 69 -5.05 -22.18 14.07
N PRO A 70 -3.80 -22.48 14.50
CA PRO A 70 -2.84 -23.27 13.72
C PRO A 70 -3.24 -24.74 13.53
N GLU A 71 -3.95 -25.34 14.48
CA GLU A 71 -4.33 -26.76 14.44
C GLU A 71 -5.75 -26.97 13.89
N ASP A 72 -6.00 -28.11 13.22
CA ASP A 72 -7.33 -28.46 12.69
C ASP A 72 -8.38 -28.56 13.80
N SER A 73 -8.02 -29.17 14.94
CA SER A 73 -8.88 -29.30 16.13
C SER A 73 -9.37 -27.93 16.62
N GLN A 74 -8.46 -26.96 16.70
CA GLN A 74 -8.77 -25.58 17.11
C GLN A 74 -9.72 -24.89 16.13
N ARG A 75 -9.53 -25.08 14.82
CA ARG A 75 -10.43 -24.53 13.80
C ARG A 75 -11.83 -25.11 13.88
N GLU A 76 -11.94 -26.43 14.05
CA GLU A 76 -13.23 -27.13 14.17
C GLU A 76 -13.99 -26.73 15.45
N ASP A 77 -13.29 -26.64 16.59
CA ASP A 77 -13.90 -26.20 17.85
C ASP A 77 -14.32 -24.73 17.78
N ALA A 78 -13.46 -23.85 17.26
CA ALA A 78 -13.76 -22.44 17.07
C ALA A 78 -14.95 -22.23 16.14
N LYS A 79 -15.03 -22.98 15.03
CA LYS A 79 -16.16 -22.92 14.07
C LYS A 79 -17.49 -23.23 14.74
N LYS A 80 -17.56 -24.31 15.53
CA LYS A 80 -18.78 -24.69 16.27
C LYS A 80 -19.18 -23.63 17.29
N GLN A 81 -18.20 -23.12 18.05
CA GLN A 81 -18.45 -22.11 19.07
C GLN A 81 -18.90 -20.78 18.45
N LEU A 82 -18.18 -20.28 17.43
CA LEU A 82 -18.49 -19.02 16.76
C LEU A 82 -19.90 -19.04 16.14
N LYS A 83 -20.27 -20.15 15.51
CA LYS A 83 -21.60 -20.30 14.92
C LYS A 83 -22.70 -20.17 15.97
N LYS A 84 -22.57 -20.91 17.09
CA LYS A 84 -23.53 -20.86 18.19
C LYS A 84 -23.62 -19.45 18.78
N VAL A 85 -22.48 -18.83 19.05
CA VAL A 85 -22.42 -17.50 19.64
C VAL A 85 -23.03 -16.44 18.72
N LEU A 86 -22.79 -16.52 17.41
CA LEU A 86 -23.38 -15.60 16.44
C LEU A 86 -24.91 -15.72 16.43
N LEU A 87 -25.46 -16.93 16.43
CA LEU A 87 -26.90 -17.18 16.51
C LEU A 87 -27.48 -16.59 17.81
N ASP A 88 -26.87 -16.91 18.96
CA ASP A 88 -27.28 -16.40 20.28
C ASP A 88 -27.19 -14.86 20.36
N GLU A 89 -26.21 -14.24 19.71
CA GLU A 89 -26.09 -12.78 19.62
C GLU A 89 -27.19 -12.17 18.76
N ILE A 90 -27.44 -12.72 17.57
CA ILE A 90 -28.45 -12.20 16.63
C ILE A 90 -29.85 -12.32 17.22
N ASP A 91 -30.16 -13.42 17.92
CA ASP A 91 -31.46 -13.60 18.56
C ASP A 91 -31.68 -12.63 19.72
N ARG A 92 -30.66 -12.40 20.56
CA ARG A 92 -30.72 -11.44 21.67
C ARG A 92 -30.88 -9.98 21.22
N HIS A 93 -30.51 -9.68 19.97
CA HIS A 93 -30.56 -8.32 19.42
C HIS A 93 -31.70 -8.13 18.41
N SER A 94 -32.58 -9.11 18.27
CA SER A 94 -33.83 -8.96 17.51
C SER A 94 -34.67 -7.81 18.09
N PRO A 95 -35.27 -6.92 17.27
CA PRO A 95 -35.43 -7.02 15.81
C PRO A 95 -34.41 -6.22 14.98
N ALA A 96 -33.24 -5.87 15.52
CA ALA A 96 -32.26 -5.06 14.79
C ALA A 96 -31.78 -5.71 13.48
N ASP A 97 -31.52 -4.88 12.47
CA ASP A 97 -30.88 -5.28 11.23
C ASP A 97 -29.42 -5.67 11.48
N ILE A 98 -28.88 -6.60 10.72
CA ILE A 98 -27.55 -7.14 10.97
C ILE A 98 -26.54 -6.50 10.02
N LEU A 99 -25.42 -6.00 10.55
CA LEU A 99 -24.31 -5.48 9.76
C LEU A 99 -23.09 -6.42 9.87
N LEU A 100 -22.77 -7.10 8.78
CA LEU A 100 -21.55 -7.90 8.64
C LEU A 100 -20.56 -7.17 7.73
N SER A 101 -19.31 -7.02 8.17
CA SER A 101 -18.26 -6.37 7.40
C SER A 101 -16.96 -7.17 7.46
N GLY A 102 -16.48 -7.62 6.30
CA GLY A 102 -15.23 -8.39 6.21
C GLY A 102 -14.55 -8.20 4.85
N GLU A 103 -13.24 -7.95 4.90
CA GLU A 103 -12.41 -7.83 3.69
C GLU A 103 -12.24 -9.19 3.01
N ASP A 104 -12.03 -10.23 3.80
CA ASP A 104 -11.74 -11.59 3.31
C ASP A 104 -13.00 -12.32 2.83
N VAL A 105 -14.19 -11.70 2.95
CA VAL A 105 -15.40 -12.18 2.27
C VAL A 105 -15.19 -12.16 0.76
N SER A 106 -14.38 -11.22 0.25
CA SER A 106 -13.97 -11.17 -1.15
C SER A 106 -13.07 -12.35 -1.58
N LEU A 107 -12.52 -13.13 -0.63
CA LEU A 107 -11.72 -14.32 -0.91
C LEU A 107 -12.55 -15.60 -1.02
N LEU A 108 -13.82 -15.57 -0.61
CA LEU A 108 -14.70 -16.73 -0.72
C LEU A 108 -14.99 -17.03 -2.19
N ASN A 109 -14.89 -18.30 -2.58
CA ASN A 109 -15.32 -18.74 -3.90
C ASN A 109 -16.86 -18.87 -3.98
N ILE A 110 -17.40 -19.19 -5.15
CA ILE A 110 -18.85 -19.31 -5.39
C ILE A 110 -19.51 -20.31 -4.41
N GLU A 111 -18.91 -21.48 -4.18
CA GLU A 111 -19.45 -22.49 -3.25
C GLU A 111 -19.47 -21.98 -1.81
N GLU A 112 -18.42 -21.27 -1.38
CA GLU A 112 -18.29 -20.74 -0.03
C GLU A 112 -19.24 -19.54 0.20
N LEU A 113 -19.44 -18.70 -0.82
CA LEU A 113 -20.46 -17.66 -0.83
C LEU A 113 -21.88 -18.25 -0.78
N GLN A 114 -22.13 -19.37 -1.48
CA GLN A 114 -23.40 -20.10 -1.39
C GLN A 114 -23.66 -20.61 0.03
N LYS A 115 -22.62 -21.09 0.75
CA LYS A 115 -22.72 -21.47 2.16
C LYS A 115 -23.08 -20.28 3.05
N LEU A 116 -22.45 -19.13 2.82
CA LEU A 116 -22.78 -17.88 3.53
C LEU A 116 -24.24 -17.49 3.28
N LYS A 117 -24.69 -17.44 2.03
CA LYS A 117 -26.09 -17.11 1.68
C LYS A 117 -27.08 -18.11 2.27
N PHE A 118 -26.77 -19.41 2.19
CA PHE A 118 -27.60 -20.45 2.80
C PHE A 118 -27.74 -20.25 4.31
N PHE A 119 -26.65 -19.96 5.01
CA PHE A 119 -26.66 -19.68 6.43
C PHE A 119 -27.54 -18.45 6.77
N ILE A 120 -27.39 -17.36 6.02
CA ILE A 120 -28.19 -16.14 6.24
C ILE A 120 -29.69 -16.45 6.07
N ASN A 121 -30.09 -17.11 4.99
CA ASN A 121 -31.49 -17.36 4.71
C ASN A 121 -32.10 -18.40 5.66
N ASN A 122 -31.41 -19.53 5.87
CA ASN A 122 -31.99 -20.70 6.52
C ASN A 122 -31.72 -20.76 8.02
N GLU A 123 -30.57 -20.26 8.48
CA GLU A 123 -30.20 -20.32 9.89
C GLU A 123 -30.48 -19.01 10.62
N LEU A 124 -30.29 -17.85 9.96
CA LEU A 124 -30.68 -16.56 10.54
C LEU A 124 -32.15 -16.19 10.25
N GLY A 125 -32.77 -16.85 9.27
CA GLY A 125 -34.14 -16.53 8.84
C GLY A 125 -34.25 -15.14 8.21
N ILE A 126 -33.23 -14.72 7.46
CA ILE A 126 -33.15 -13.39 6.85
C ILE A 126 -33.17 -13.54 5.33
N ASP A 127 -34.27 -13.14 4.70
CA ASP A 127 -34.40 -13.19 3.23
C ASP A 127 -33.88 -11.91 2.55
N GLU A 128 -33.95 -10.77 3.26
CA GLU A 128 -33.55 -9.47 2.73
C GLU A 128 -32.07 -9.21 3.01
N ILE A 129 -31.24 -9.33 1.98
CA ILE A 129 -29.81 -9.07 2.02
C ILE A 129 -29.53 -7.82 1.17
N HIS A 130 -28.56 -6.99 1.58
CA HIS A 130 -28.00 -5.92 0.79
C HIS A 130 -26.48 -6.04 0.82
N VAL A 131 -25.84 -6.12 -0.34
CA VAL A 131 -24.39 -6.20 -0.44
C VAL A 131 -23.85 -4.82 -0.81
N ILE A 132 -22.85 -4.35 -0.06
CA ILE A 132 -22.18 -3.07 -0.33
C ILE A 132 -20.71 -3.34 -0.62
N VAL A 133 -20.22 -2.79 -1.73
CA VAL A 133 -18.84 -2.91 -2.19
C VAL A 133 -18.31 -1.52 -2.55
N TYR A 134 -17.08 -1.22 -2.15
CA TYR A 134 -16.36 -0.05 -2.65
C TYR A 134 -15.31 -0.51 -3.65
N VAL A 135 -15.18 0.20 -4.77
CA VAL A 135 -14.13 0.02 -5.79
C VAL A 135 -13.26 1.27 -5.84
N ARG A 136 -12.02 1.14 -6.30
CA ARG A 136 -11.06 2.25 -6.31
C ARG A 136 -10.45 2.42 -7.68
N ASN A 137 -10.11 3.65 -8.05
CA ASN A 137 -9.35 3.97 -9.24
C ASN A 137 -8.08 3.11 -9.30
N PRO A 138 -7.83 2.36 -10.39
CA PRO A 138 -6.66 1.51 -10.55
C PRO A 138 -5.32 2.19 -10.26
N ILE A 139 -5.18 3.47 -10.62
CA ILE A 139 -3.96 4.24 -10.40
C ILE A 139 -3.77 4.49 -8.90
N SER A 140 -4.81 4.99 -8.23
CA SER A 140 -4.81 5.19 -6.77
C SER A 140 -4.60 3.88 -6.00
N LEU A 141 -5.18 2.78 -6.49
CA LEU A 141 -5.03 1.44 -5.94
C LEU A 141 -3.58 0.94 -6.06
N ALA A 142 -2.97 1.07 -7.24
CA ALA A 142 -1.58 0.68 -7.48
C ALA A 142 -0.61 1.45 -6.58
N LEU A 143 -0.80 2.76 -6.41
CA LEU A 143 0.01 3.58 -5.50
C LEU A 143 -0.19 3.18 -4.03
N SER A 144 -1.43 2.88 -3.64
CA SER A 144 -1.74 2.44 -2.28
C SER A 144 -1.12 1.06 -1.98
N GLY A 145 -1.16 0.15 -2.95
CA GLY A 145 -0.49 -1.15 -2.86
C GLY A 145 1.03 -1.01 -2.79
N ALA A 146 1.63 -0.17 -3.66
CA ALA A 146 3.08 0.10 -3.64
C ALA A 146 3.59 0.54 -2.26
N GLN A 147 2.85 1.43 -1.61
CA GLN A 147 3.19 1.87 -0.25
C GLN A 147 3.13 0.75 0.78
N GLU A 148 2.20 -0.20 0.66
CA GLU A 148 2.15 -1.36 1.57
C GLU A 148 3.35 -2.27 1.41
N TRP A 149 3.71 -2.63 0.18
CA TRP A 149 4.86 -3.50 -0.06
C TRP A 149 6.17 -2.86 0.37
N VAL A 150 6.33 -1.55 0.15
CA VAL A 150 7.48 -0.78 0.65
C VAL A 150 7.46 -0.71 2.17
N ARG A 151 6.29 -0.47 2.79
CA ARG A 151 6.12 -0.45 4.25
C ARG A 151 6.42 -1.82 4.89
N ALA A 152 6.07 -2.91 4.22
CA ALA A 152 6.41 -4.27 4.65
C ALA A 152 7.90 -4.58 4.49
N GLY A 153 8.63 -3.77 3.71
CA GLY A 153 10.03 -3.99 3.38
C GLY A 153 10.22 -5.16 2.41
N GLU A 154 9.22 -5.47 1.59
CA GLU A 154 9.18 -6.67 0.75
C GLU A 154 9.50 -6.39 -0.73
N LYS A 155 9.14 -5.20 -1.22
CA LYS A 155 9.41 -4.77 -2.59
C LYS A 155 9.80 -3.30 -2.66
N THR A 156 10.68 -2.98 -3.59
CA THR A 156 11.01 -1.60 -3.95
C THR A 156 9.87 -0.94 -4.72
N LEU A 157 9.85 0.39 -4.74
CA LEU A 157 8.88 1.19 -5.48
C LEU A 157 8.89 0.85 -6.97
N GLY A 158 10.08 0.66 -7.57
CA GLY A 158 10.21 0.30 -8.99
C GLY A 158 9.64 -1.09 -9.32
N GLU A 159 9.84 -2.07 -8.42
CA GLU A 159 9.25 -3.41 -8.57
C GLU A 159 7.73 -3.37 -8.49
N VAL A 160 7.12 -2.55 -7.61
CA VAL A 160 5.65 -2.55 -7.50
C VAL A 160 4.99 -1.78 -8.64
N LEU A 161 5.55 -0.63 -9.02
CA LEU A 161 4.98 0.20 -10.10
C LEU A 161 5.05 -0.47 -11.48
N SER A 162 5.90 -1.50 -11.65
CA SER A 162 6.00 -2.28 -12.88
C SER A 162 5.08 -3.51 -12.93
N ILE A 163 4.52 -3.95 -11.79
CA ILE A 163 3.69 -5.17 -11.72
C ILE A 163 2.27 -4.91 -12.27
N GLY A 164 1.82 -3.65 -12.29
CA GLY A 164 0.55 -3.19 -12.88
C GLY A 164 -0.74 -3.79 -12.31
N ASN A 165 -0.64 -4.82 -11.50
CA ASN A 165 -1.79 -5.55 -11.01
C ASN A 165 -2.58 -4.72 -9.97
N LEU A 166 -3.90 -4.93 -9.88
CA LEU A 166 -4.62 -5.22 -8.62
C LEU A 166 -6.15 -5.02 -8.65
N LEU A 167 -6.76 -4.43 -9.70
CA LEU A 167 -8.22 -4.37 -9.71
C LEU A 167 -8.77 -5.76 -10.11
N GLN A 168 -9.26 -6.51 -9.11
CA GLN A 168 -10.02 -7.75 -9.33
C GLN A 168 -11.52 -7.53 -9.14
N ALA A 169 -11.96 -6.26 -9.16
CA ALA A 169 -13.32 -5.87 -8.81
C ALA A 169 -14.35 -6.62 -9.64
N ARG A 170 -14.14 -6.74 -10.95
CA ARG A 170 -15.04 -7.47 -11.85
C ARG A 170 -15.25 -8.91 -11.39
N MET A 171 -14.18 -9.69 -11.26
CA MET A 171 -14.27 -11.10 -10.88
C MET A 171 -14.96 -11.26 -9.52
N LYS A 172 -14.66 -10.39 -8.55
CA LYS A 172 -15.28 -10.44 -7.22
C LYS A 172 -16.76 -10.07 -7.26
N ILE A 173 -17.13 -9.04 -8.00
CA ILE A 173 -18.52 -8.59 -8.14
C ILE A 173 -19.34 -9.60 -8.95
N GLU A 174 -18.79 -10.18 -10.02
CA GLU A 174 -19.45 -11.24 -10.80
C GLU A 174 -19.77 -12.47 -9.92
N ALA A 175 -18.82 -12.92 -9.09
CA ALA A 175 -19.06 -14.01 -8.15
C ALA A 175 -20.16 -13.68 -7.12
N LEU A 176 -20.19 -12.44 -6.61
CA LEU A 176 -21.27 -11.97 -5.74
C LEU A 176 -22.62 -11.97 -6.49
N ARG A 177 -22.68 -11.46 -7.72
CA ARG A 177 -23.90 -11.45 -8.53
C ARG A 177 -24.40 -12.84 -8.84
N GLU A 178 -23.52 -13.80 -9.12
CA GLU A 178 -23.88 -15.18 -9.36
C GLU A 178 -24.60 -15.80 -8.15
N VAL A 179 -24.09 -15.55 -6.95
CA VAL A 179 -24.65 -16.15 -5.72
C VAL A 179 -25.83 -15.37 -5.17
N PHE A 180 -25.72 -14.04 -5.12
CA PHE A 180 -26.71 -13.17 -4.50
C PHE A 180 -27.83 -12.77 -5.47
N GLY A 181 -27.58 -12.73 -6.77
CA GLY A 181 -28.62 -12.66 -7.82
C GLY A 181 -29.52 -11.43 -7.70
N ALA A 182 -30.79 -11.65 -7.32
CA ALA A 182 -31.81 -10.62 -7.12
C ALA A 182 -31.56 -9.71 -5.88
N THR A 183 -30.63 -10.09 -5.01
CA THR A 183 -30.16 -9.27 -3.90
C THR A 183 -29.52 -7.98 -4.43
N PRO A 184 -29.89 -6.80 -3.91
CA PRO A 184 -29.23 -5.55 -4.26
C PRO A 184 -27.73 -5.59 -3.95
N ILE A 185 -26.90 -5.37 -4.98
CA ILE A 185 -25.46 -5.15 -4.84
C ILE A 185 -25.18 -3.70 -5.21
N THR A 186 -24.78 -2.90 -4.23
CA THR A 186 -24.43 -1.49 -4.41
C THR A 186 -22.92 -1.36 -4.50
N VAL A 187 -22.44 -0.73 -5.56
CA VAL A 187 -21.02 -0.50 -5.81
C VAL A 187 -20.77 1.00 -5.79
N TYR A 188 -19.87 1.45 -4.92
CA TYR A 188 -19.48 2.85 -4.79
C TYR A 188 -18.05 3.07 -5.28
N ASP A 189 -17.81 4.19 -5.94
CA ASP A 189 -16.46 4.67 -6.22
C ASP A 189 -15.86 5.30 -4.96
N PHE A 190 -14.83 4.65 -4.43
CA PHE A 190 -14.09 5.09 -3.25
C PHE A 190 -13.48 6.47 -3.43
N ASP A 191 -12.86 6.76 -4.59
CA ASP A 191 -12.15 8.03 -4.76
C ASP A 191 -13.14 9.20 -4.83
N SER A 192 -14.24 9.03 -5.58
CA SER A 192 -15.35 10.01 -5.61
C SER A 192 -15.95 10.24 -4.20
N VAL A 193 -16.18 9.16 -3.43
CA VAL A 193 -16.68 9.27 -2.06
C VAL A 193 -15.72 10.05 -1.16
N VAL A 194 -14.41 9.80 -1.27
CA VAL A 194 -13.41 10.54 -0.49
C VAL A 194 -13.33 11.99 -0.92
N GLU A 195 -13.49 12.32 -2.20
CA GLU A 195 -13.52 13.70 -2.70
C GLU A 195 -14.75 14.47 -2.22
N GLU A 196 -15.93 13.84 -2.24
CA GLU A 196 -17.21 14.50 -1.91
C GLU A 196 -17.46 14.57 -0.40
N VAL A 197 -17.22 13.47 0.33
CA VAL A 197 -17.58 13.32 1.74
C VAL A 197 -16.37 13.49 2.67
N GLY A 198 -15.15 13.26 2.15
CA GLY A 198 -13.90 13.31 2.91
C GLY A 198 -13.61 12.05 3.73
N ASP A 199 -14.57 11.15 3.92
CA ASP A 199 -14.46 9.96 4.76
C ASP A 199 -15.42 8.85 4.31
N VAL A 200 -14.87 7.70 3.92
CA VAL A 200 -15.65 6.54 3.45
C VAL A 200 -16.51 5.91 4.55
N SER A 201 -16.05 5.96 5.80
CA SER A 201 -16.81 5.44 6.94
C SER A 201 -18.04 6.29 7.19
N ARG A 202 -17.88 7.63 7.13
CA ARG A 202 -19.02 8.56 7.18
C ARG A 202 -20.02 8.26 6.08
N HIS A 203 -19.58 8.21 4.83
CA HIS A 203 -20.44 7.88 3.69
C HIS A 203 -21.17 6.54 3.88
N PHE A 204 -20.49 5.51 4.39
CA PHE A 204 -21.10 4.21 4.65
C PHE A 204 -22.26 4.30 5.64
N TYR A 205 -22.06 4.93 6.81
CA TYR A 205 -23.10 5.02 7.83
C TYR A 205 -24.23 6.00 7.48
N GLU A 206 -23.94 7.08 6.74
CA GLU A 206 -24.98 7.98 6.20
C GLU A 206 -25.90 7.25 5.23
N ASN A 207 -25.35 6.40 4.36
CA ASN A 207 -26.15 5.59 3.43
C ASN A 207 -26.94 4.47 4.10
N LEU A 208 -26.58 4.08 5.33
CA LEU A 208 -27.42 3.22 6.17
C LEU A 208 -28.57 3.99 6.83
N GLY A 209 -28.64 5.31 6.65
CA GLY A 209 -29.65 6.18 7.26
C GLY A 209 -29.39 6.44 8.74
N VAL A 210 -28.14 6.27 9.19
CA VAL A 210 -27.77 6.38 10.60
C VAL A 210 -27.20 7.79 10.88
N PRO A 211 -27.67 8.53 11.90
CA PRO A 211 -27.19 9.89 12.19
C PRO A 211 -25.68 9.94 12.48
N THR A 212 -24.88 10.66 11.71
CA THR A 212 -23.41 10.57 11.82
C THR A 212 -22.77 11.62 12.73
N GLU A 213 -23.55 12.54 13.30
CA GLU A 213 -23.03 13.67 14.09
C GLU A 213 -22.35 13.23 15.39
N THR A 214 -22.75 12.08 15.93
CA THR A 214 -22.23 11.54 17.20
C THR A 214 -21.28 10.36 17.00
N LEU A 215 -20.98 9.98 15.75
CA LEU A 215 -20.12 8.83 15.47
C LEU A 215 -18.65 9.18 15.74
N ASN A 216 -18.00 8.31 16.52
CA ASN A 216 -16.56 8.32 16.63
C ASN A 216 -15.97 7.64 15.39
N PHE A 217 -15.53 8.45 14.43
CA PHE A 217 -14.88 7.97 13.21
C PHE A 217 -13.41 7.63 13.48
N SER A 218 -13.01 6.42 13.08
CA SER A 218 -11.60 6.06 13.05
C SER A 218 -10.94 6.68 11.80
N ARG A 219 -9.99 7.60 12.01
CA ARG A 219 -9.12 8.10 10.94
C ARG A 219 -7.77 7.41 11.02
N ARG A 220 -7.44 6.62 10.00
CA ARG A 220 -6.07 6.14 9.78
C ARG A 220 -5.44 6.96 8.66
N ASN A 221 -4.31 7.62 8.95
CA ASN A 221 -3.51 8.26 7.91
C ASN A 221 -2.68 7.18 7.21
N GLU A 222 -3.18 6.65 6.10
CA GLU A 222 -2.59 5.47 5.46
C GLU A 222 -1.41 5.78 4.52
N SER A 223 -1.28 7.03 4.07
CA SER A 223 -0.23 7.39 3.10
C SER A 223 1.10 7.65 3.79
N MET A 224 2.12 6.92 3.34
CA MET A 224 3.51 7.17 3.71
C MET A 224 4.03 8.40 2.94
N PRO A 225 4.82 9.28 3.58
CA PRO A 225 5.45 10.38 2.85
C PRO A 225 6.44 9.84 1.81
N LEU A 226 6.50 10.52 0.66
CA LEU A 226 7.32 10.17 -0.48
C LEU A 226 8.79 9.99 -0.09
N GLU A 227 9.30 10.89 0.73
CA GLU A 227 10.68 10.90 1.20
C GLU A 227 11.00 9.58 1.93
N LYS A 228 10.09 9.14 2.80
CA LYS A 228 10.20 7.84 3.49
C LYS A 228 10.12 6.68 2.50
N ILE A 229 9.17 6.71 1.54
CA ILE A 229 9.02 5.66 0.52
C ILE A 229 10.32 5.50 -0.28
N LEU A 230 10.91 6.60 -0.75
CA LEU A 230 12.10 6.56 -1.58
C LEU A 230 13.31 6.02 -0.80
N VAL A 231 13.52 6.48 0.44
CA VAL A 231 14.63 6.01 1.29
C VAL A 231 14.48 4.52 1.60
N VAL A 232 13.30 4.09 2.05
CA VAL A 232 13.04 2.69 2.39
C VAL A 232 13.20 1.82 1.14
N SER A 233 12.60 2.22 0.01
CA SER A 233 12.72 1.51 -1.26
C SER A 233 14.18 1.35 -1.72
N ALA A 234 15.03 2.35 -1.53
CA ALA A 234 16.45 2.26 -1.89
C ALA A 234 17.24 1.25 -1.02
N LEU A 235 16.75 0.98 0.19
CA LEU A 235 17.40 0.16 1.19
C LEU A 235 16.90 -1.29 1.24
N ILE A 236 15.65 -1.58 0.86
CA ILE A 236 15.03 -2.92 0.98
C ILE A 236 15.93 -4.04 0.48
N ASN A 237 16.47 -3.92 -0.74
CA ASN A 237 17.29 -4.97 -1.36
C ASN A 237 18.79 -4.88 -1.01
N LYS A 238 19.21 -3.85 -0.28
CA LYS A 238 20.63 -3.57 0.01
C LYS A 238 20.99 -3.77 1.48
N VAL A 239 20.19 -3.20 2.39
CA VAL A 239 20.38 -3.24 3.85
C VAL A 239 18.99 -3.28 4.53
N PRO A 240 18.31 -4.45 4.56
CA PRO A 240 16.94 -4.58 5.07
C PRO A 240 16.73 -4.08 6.50
N GLU A 241 17.72 -4.28 7.36
CA GLU A 241 17.73 -3.85 8.76
C GLU A 241 17.66 -2.33 8.88
N LEU A 242 18.38 -1.61 8.01
CA LEU A 242 18.36 -0.15 7.96
C LEU A 242 17.03 0.35 7.38
N ALA A 243 16.47 -0.35 6.37
CA ALA A 243 15.14 -0.04 5.84
C ALA A 243 14.07 -0.07 6.95
N ARG A 244 14.12 -1.09 7.84
CA ARG A 244 13.22 -1.20 9.00
C ARG A 244 13.42 -0.07 10.02
N ILE A 245 14.65 0.41 10.21
CA ILE A 245 14.91 1.56 11.09
C ILE A 245 14.35 2.82 10.46
N CYS A 246 14.65 3.10 9.19
CA CYS A 246 14.14 4.27 8.47
C CYS A 246 12.60 4.31 8.45
N LEU A 247 11.93 3.16 8.34
CA LEU A 247 10.47 3.08 8.44
C LEU A 247 9.92 3.62 9.77
N ARG A 248 10.64 3.43 10.88
CA ARG A 248 10.23 3.88 12.22
C ARG A 248 10.65 5.30 12.55
N GLU A 249 11.84 5.69 12.10
CA GLU A 249 12.48 6.94 12.54
C GLU A 249 12.14 8.13 11.62
N ILE A 250 11.86 7.89 10.33
CA ILE A 250 11.44 8.99 9.44
C ILE A 250 10.02 9.43 9.84
N PRO A 251 9.72 10.73 9.94
CA PRO A 251 8.38 11.21 10.28
C PRO A 251 7.29 10.77 9.29
N GLU A 252 6.03 10.84 9.72
CA GLU A 252 4.86 10.55 8.88
C GLU A 252 4.34 11.77 8.11
N GLU A 253 5.00 12.92 8.26
CA GLU A 253 4.70 14.17 7.55
C GLU A 253 5.64 14.33 6.35
N GLY A 254 5.10 14.72 5.20
CA GLY A 254 5.89 14.92 3.98
C GLY A 254 5.04 14.93 2.71
N SER A 255 5.72 14.88 1.57
CA SER A 255 5.07 14.96 0.26
C SER A 255 4.29 13.67 -0.04
N LYS A 256 3.18 13.77 -0.77
CA LYS A 256 2.45 12.56 -1.21
C LYS A 256 3.13 11.95 -2.44
N LEU A 257 3.22 10.62 -2.47
CA LEU A 257 3.60 9.88 -3.68
C LEU A 257 2.57 10.17 -4.79
N ARG A 258 3.06 10.54 -5.97
CA ARG A 258 2.26 10.75 -7.17
C ARG A 258 2.63 9.73 -8.26
N PRO A 259 1.68 9.32 -9.11
CA PRO A 259 2.00 8.42 -10.21
C PRO A 259 2.78 9.17 -11.30
N THR A 260 3.70 8.48 -11.96
CA THR A 260 4.25 8.90 -13.25
C THR A 260 3.30 8.50 -14.37
N VAL A 261 3.39 9.14 -15.54
CA VAL A 261 2.63 8.75 -16.75
C VAL A 261 2.79 7.26 -17.07
N HIS A 262 4.03 6.75 -16.98
CA HIS A 262 4.30 5.34 -17.21
C HIS A 262 3.57 4.43 -16.22
N SER A 263 3.68 4.70 -14.91
CA SER A 263 3.00 3.89 -13.88
C SER A 263 1.47 3.96 -13.97
N ALA A 264 0.93 5.12 -14.36
CA ALA A 264 -0.50 5.29 -14.61
C ALA A 264 -0.96 4.45 -15.81
N ASN A 265 -0.23 4.50 -16.93
CA ASN A 265 -0.53 3.69 -18.11
C ASN A 265 -0.49 2.18 -17.80
N VAL A 266 0.52 1.74 -17.04
CA VAL A 266 0.64 0.34 -16.62
C VAL A 266 -0.56 -0.10 -15.78
N ALA A 267 -0.99 0.71 -14.80
CA ALA A 267 -2.15 0.40 -13.97
C ALA A 267 -3.47 0.38 -14.76
N VAL A 268 -3.64 1.33 -15.69
CA VAL A 268 -4.84 1.42 -16.55
C VAL A 268 -4.91 0.24 -17.51
N GLU A 269 -3.82 -0.08 -18.21
CA GLU A 269 -3.81 -1.20 -19.16
C GLU A 269 -4.09 -2.53 -18.47
N ALA A 270 -3.47 -2.75 -17.30
CA ALA A 270 -3.70 -3.95 -16.50
C ALA A 270 -5.13 -4.07 -15.95
N SER A 271 -5.83 -2.95 -15.76
CA SER A 271 -7.19 -2.91 -15.17
C SER A 271 -8.28 -2.59 -16.20
N LYS A 272 -7.96 -2.56 -17.50
CA LYS A 272 -8.87 -2.12 -18.57
C LYS A 272 -10.20 -2.86 -18.58
N ARG A 273 -10.19 -4.19 -18.42
CA ARG A 273 -11.40 -5.01 -18.40
C ARG A 273 -12.29 -4.73 -17.20
N ASP A 274 -11.69 -4.46 -16.04
CA ASP A 274 -12.41 -4.09 -14.83
C ASP A 274 -13.01 -2.68 -14.97
N MET A 275 -12.27 -1.73 -15.54
CA MET A 275 -12.76 -0.38 -15.82
C MET A 275 -13.94 -0.38 -16.80
N GLU A 276 -13.84 -1.12 -17.91
CA GLU A 276 -14.93 -1.28 -18.88
C GLU A 276 -16.18 -1.88 -18.24
N TYR A 277 -16.01 -2.90 -17.38
CA TYR A 277 -17.10 -3.52 -16.63
C TYR A 277 -17.77 -2.55 -15.66
N LEU A 278 -16.99 -1.78 -14.90
CA LEU A 278 -17.51 -0.83 -13.93
C LEU A 278 -18.28 0.33 -14.59
N ASP A 279 -17.84 0.80 -15.76
CA ASP A 279 -18.57 1.80 -16.54
C ASP A 279 -19.89 1.22 -17.06
N GLN A 280 -19.85 0.05 -17.69
CA GLN A 280 -21.05 -0.57 -18.30
C GLN A 280 -22.12 -0.94 -17.28
N GLU A 281 -21.73 -1.51 -16.14
CA GLU A 281 -22.68 -2.07 -15.16
C GLU A 281 -23.07 -1.07 -14.07
N PHE A 282 -22.20 -0.11 -13.73
CA PHE A 282 -22.38 0.80 -12.60
C PHE A 282 -22.22 2.28 -12.95
N GLY A 283 -21.82 2.62 -14.19
CA GLY A 283 -21.57 4.00 -14.60
C GLY A 283 -20.32 4.63 -13.97
N ILE A 284 -19.45 3.82 -13.34
CA ILE A 284 -18.23 4.29 -12.68
C ILE A 284 -17.11 4.40 -13.71
N LYS A 285 -16.69 5.63 -14.00
CA LYS A 285 -15.69 5.92 -15.04
C LYS A 285 -14.38 6.37 -14.42
N TYR A 286 -13.31 5.65 -14.72
CA TYR A 286 -11.96 6.08 -14.40
C TYR A 286 -11.27 6.62 -15.66
N GLY A 287 -10.79 7.86 -15.59
CA GLY A 287 -9.99 8.48 -16.64
C GLY A 287 -8.51 8.53 -16.29
N MET A 288 -7.67 8.87 -17.28
CA MET A 288 -6.25 9.15 -17.10
C MET A 288 -5.96 10.45 -16.32
N GLY A 289 -6.98 11.17 -15.82
CA GLY A 289 -6.82 12.41 -15.05
C GLY A 289 -5.92 13.47 -15.71
N ASN A 290 -5.54 14.50 -14.94
CA ASN A 290 -4.50 15.46 -15.32
C ASN A 290 -3.12 14.98 -14.82
N TYR A 291 -2.72 13.72 -15.06
CA TYR A 291 -1.39 13.22 -14.67
C TYR A 291 -0.26 13.69 -15.60
N HIS A 292 -0.52 14.71 -16.44
CA HIS A 292 0.43 15.34 -17.36
C HIS A 292 1.51 16.20 -16.69
N GLN A 293 1.45 16.43 -15.38
CA GLN A 293 2.53 17.12 -14.68
C GLN A 293 3.53 16.09 -14.16
N GLU A 294 4.63 15.95 -14.90
CA GLU A 294 5.86 15.36 -14.40
C GLU A 294 6.19 16.01 -13.05
N VAL A 295 6.11 15.22 -11.98
CA VAL A 295 6.94 15.56 -10.83
C VAL A 295 8.34 15.16 -11.25
N GLU A 296 9.14 16.13 -11.68
CA GLU A 296 10.60 16.05 -11.67
C GLU A 296 11.05 15.86 -10.22
N LEU A 297 10.90 14.65 -9.71
CA LEU A 297 11.80 14.15 -8.67
C LEU A 297 12.99 13.64 -9.45
N ASP A 298 14.08 14.41 -9.46
CA ASP A 298 15.34 13.92 -9.98
C ASP A 298 15.75 12.68 -9.16
N PRO A 299 15.54 11.46 -9.70
CA PRO A 299 15.85 10.25 -8.97
C PRO A 299 17.36 10.15 -8.77
N PHE A 300 18.17 10.87 -9.57
CA PHE A 300 19.62 10.88 -9.45
C PHE A 300 20.07 11.51 -8.14
N LEU A 301 19.46 12.59 -7.67
CA LEU A 301 19.90 13.27 -6.44
C LEU A 301 19.80 12.35 -5.21
N LEU A 302 18.70 11.60 -5.09
CA LEU A 302 18.48 10.70 -3.95
C LEU A 302 19.28 9.39 -4.10
N PHE A 303 19.38 8.87 -5.32
CA PHE A 303 20.09 7.61 -5.61
C PHE A 303 21.62 7.79 -5.52
N HIS A 304 22.14 8.97 -5.86
CA HIS A 304 23.54 9.33 -5.72
C HIS A 304 23.96 9.42 -4.24
N ASN A 305 23.15 10.09 -3.41
CA ASN A 305 23.40 10.19 -1.97
C ASN A 305 23.36 8.82 -1.27
N CYS A 306 22.42 7.94 -1.67
CA CYS A 306 22.38 6.56 -1.18
C CYS A 306 23.60 5.74 -1.63
N ASN A 307 24.05 5.86 -2.88
CA ASN A 307 25.21 5.10 -3.38
C ASN A 307 26.54 5.56 -2.77
N ILE A 308 26.68 6.85 -2.46
CA ILE A 308 27.83 7.37 -1.72
C ILE A 308 27.86 6.78 -0.30
N ALA A 309 26.72 6.77 0.40
CA ALA A 309 26.61 6.17 1.73
C ALA A 309 26.95 4.67 1.73
N ILE A 310 26.62 3.95 0.65
CA ILE A 310 26.93 2.52 0.48
C ILE A 310 28.42 2.29 0.15
N SER A 311 29.02 3.14 -0.69
CA SER A 311 30.44 3.05 -1.07
C SER A 311 31.37 3.29 0.12
N GLU A 312 31.09 4.32 0.91
CA GLU A 312 31.87 4.65 2.10
C GLU A 312 31.75 3.58 3.20
N SER A 313 30.61 2.88 3.26
CA SER A 313 30.45 1.78 4.19
C SER A 313 31.23 0.51 3.83
N LYS A 314 31.33 0.19 2.53
CA LYS A 314 32.17 -0.94 2.09
C LYS A 314 33.64 -0.74 2.45
N LYS A 315 34.10 0.52 2.53
CA LYS A 315 35.46 0.88 2.97
C LYS A 315 35.65 0.81 4.49
N ALA A 316 34.58 0.87 5.28
CA ALA A 316 34.62 0.98 6.74
C ALA A 316 34.52 -0.35 7.51
N GLY A 317 34.51 -1.51 6.83
CA GLY A 317 34.65 -2.81 7.50
C GLY A 317 33.39 -3.40 8.16
N GLY A 318 32.19 -2.92 7.80
CA GLY A 318 30.95 -3.69 7.94
C GLY A 318 30.34 -3.89 9.33
N ALA A 319 30.73 -3.15 10.36
CA ALA A 319 30.14 -3.31 11.71
C ALA A 319 29.70 -1.98 12.33
N ASP A 320 28.39 -1.73 12.31
CA ASP A 320 27.57 -0.95 13.27
C ASP A 320 26.45 -0.18 12.53
N VAL A 321 25.21 -0.68 12.63
CA VAL A 321 23.98 -0.09 12.09
C VAL A 321 23.77 1.37 12.53
N LEU A 322 24.31 1.78 13.68
CA LEU A 322 24.29 3.16 14.17
C LEU A 322 25.28 4.08 13.44
N GLY A 323 26.37 3.55 12.88
CA GLY A 323 27.30 4.30 12.01
C GLY A 323 26.67 4.66 10.67
N TRP A 324 25.82 3.78 10.13
CA TRP A 324 25.08 4.00 8.87
C TRP A 324 24.05 5.13 8.97
N ALA A 325 23.32 5.17 10.10
CA ALA A 325 22.38 6.25 10.39
C ALA A 325 23.10 7.60 10.56
N ARG A 326 24.28 7.61 11.22
CA ARG A 326 25.11 8.83 11.36
C ARG A 326 25.59 9.38 10.02
N LEU A 327 26.07 8.52 9.12
CA LEU A 327 26.58 8.94 7.81
C LEU A 327 25.44 9.52 6.95
N PHE A 328 24.30 8.82 6.88
CA PHE A 328 23.12 9.26 6.14
C PHE A 328 22.54 10.57 6.69
N VAL A 329 22.46 10.72 8.00
CA VAL A 329 22.02 11.97 8.67
C VAL A 329 23.02 13.12 8.46
N SER A 330 24.33 12.86 8.42
CA SER A 330 25.34 13.90 8.16
C SER A 330 25.39 14.36 6.70
N MET A 331 25.03 13.49 5.76
CA MET A 331 24.96 13.81 4.33
C MET A 331 23.71 14.62 3.97
N CYS A 332 22.65 14.49 4.76
CA CYS A 332 21.46 15.33 4.68
C CYS A 332 21.62 16.53 5.63
N ALA A 333 22.45 17.51 5.27
CA ALA A 333 22.70 18.72 6.07
C ALA A 333 21.44 19.55 6.40
N ASP A 334 20.29 19.24 5.78
CA ASP A 334 18.98 19.85 6.07
C ASP A 334 18.18 19.16 7.20
N VAL A 335 18.67 18.06 7.78
CA VAL A 335 17.95 17.33 8.85
C VAL A 335 17.89 18.12 10.17
N GLU A 336 18.94 18.88 10.52
CA GLU A 336 18.91 19.74 11.72
C GLU A 336 17.90 20.89 11.61
N ALA A 337 17.64 21.39 10.39
CA ALA A 337 16.65 22.42 10.13
C ALA A 337 15.22 21.86 10.03
N SER A 338 15.08 20.62 9.53
CA SER A 338 13.77 20.03 9.23
C SER A 338 13.21 19.15 10.36
N PHE A 339 14.06 18.55 11.22
CA PHE A 339 13.63 17.55 12.21
C PHE A 339 14.38 17.65 13.57
N PRO A 340 14.19 18.73 14.35
CA PRO A 340 14.92 19.01 15.59
C PRO A 340 14.69 17.99 16.73
N ASP A 341 13.54 17.30 16.75
CA ASP A 341 13.21 16.31 17.78
C ASP A 341 14.02 15.01 17.65
N LEU A 342 14.44 14.63 16.43
CA LEU A 342 15.28 13.46 16.21
C LEU A 342 16.71 13.70 16.73
N ALA A 343 17.25 14.90 16.49
CA ALA A 343 18.54 15.33 17.01
C ALA A 343 18.57 15.38 18.54
N ALA A 344 17.49 15.87 19.17
CA ALA A 344 17.37 15.94 20.64
C ALA A 344 17.28 14.54 21.29
N LYS A 345 16.54 13.59 20.68
CA LYS A 345 16.45 12.21 21.18
C LYS A 345 17.79 11.47 21.10
N LEU A 346 18.57 11.70 20.04
CA LEU A 346 19.94 11.18 19.92
C LEU A 346 20.85 11.76 21.01
N ALA A 347 20.69 13.05 21.37
CA ALA A 347 21.42 13.70 22.46
C ALA A 347 21.12 13.13 23.85
N VAL A 348 19.87 12.80 24.16
CA VAL A 348 19.47 12.18 25.44
C VAL A 348 20.02 10.76 25.58
N MET A 349 20.24 10.04 24.47
CA MET A 349 20.93 8.74 24.45
C MET A 349 22.46 8.87 24.57
N GLY A 350 22.98 10.07 24.85
CA GLY A 350 24.40 10.36 25.07
C GLY A 350 25.17 10.82 23.83
N TYR A 351 24.50 11.15 22.71
CA TYR A 351 25.16 11.46 21.45
C TYR A 351 25.07 12.95 21.07
N ASN A 352 26.22 13.63 21.08
CA ASN A 352 26.29 15.06 20.78
C ASN A 352 26.61 15.31 19.29
N CYS A 353 25.66 15.85 18.51
CA CYS A 353 25.84 16.21 17.09
C CYS A 353 26.87 17.34 16.86
N SER A 354 27.20 18.12 17.90
CA SER A 354 28.09 19.30 17.78
C SER A 354 29.59 19.01 17.76
N ARG A 355 30.01 17.74 17.56
CA ARG A 355 31.42 17.36 17.39
C ARG A 355 31.64 16.53 16.13
N ALA A 356 31.31 17.10 14.98
CA ALA A 356 32.01 16.77 13.74
C ALA A 356 33.35 17.54 13.73
N PRO A 357 34.52 16.88 13.61
CA PRO A 357 35.79 17.58 13.50
C PRO A 357 35.81 18.45 12.24
N ALA A 358 36.41 19.64 12.38
CA ALA A 358 36.59 20.65 11.36
C ALA A 358 36.99 20.10 9.98
N LEU A 359 36.26 20.56 8.97
CA LEU A 359 36.50 20.40 7.54
C LEU A 359 37.98 20.64 7.20
N LYS A 360 38.67 19.57 6.81
CA LYS A 360 40.03 19.58 6.27
C LYS A 360 40.10 18.56 5.13
N SER A 361 39.40 18.80 4.04
CA SER A 361 39.76 18.12 2.80
C SER A 361 39.49 19.00 1.60
N ARG A 362 40.39 18.92 0.60
CA ARG A 362 40.30 19.65 -0.67
C ARG A 362 39.08 19.25 -1.51
N VAL A 363 38.30 18.26 -1.06
CA VAL A 363 37.07 17.78 -1.70
C VAL A 363 35.91 18.75 -1.47
N ASP A 364 35.84 19.42 -0.31
CA ASP A 364 34.78 20.39 -0.03
C ASP A 364 34.90 21.64 -0.92
N HIS A 365 36.13 21.99 -1.30
CA HIS A 365 36.40 23.05 -2.28
C HIS A 365 36.01 22.65 -3.71
N PHE A 366 36.18 21.36 -4.06
CA PHE A 366 35.87 20.85 -5.40
C PHE A 366 34.35 20.75 -5.64
N VAL A 367 33.59 20.31 -4.62
CA VAL A 367 32.14 20.14 -4.71
C VAL A 367 31.40 21.49 -4.78
N LEU A 368 31.86 22.51 -4.04
CA LEU A 368 31.19 23.83 -4.02
C LEU A 368 31.52 24.72 -5.22
N HIS A 369 32.71 24.62 -5.81
CA HIS A 369 33.10 25.47 -6.95
C HIS A 369 32.94 24.82 -8.32
N GLY A 370 33.02 23.49 -8.43
CA GLY A 370 32.89 22.77 -9.71
C GLY A 370 31.44 22.70 -10.21
N LEU A 371 30.47 22.51 -9.32
CA LEU A 371 29.06 22.39 -9.70
C LEU A 371 28.42 23.74 -10.12
N ILE A 372 28.99 24.88 -9.72
CA ILE A 372 28.42 26.21 -10.03
C ILE A 372 28.87 26.72 -11.41
N LYS A 373 29.93 26.17 -12.03
CA LYS A 373 30.47 26.69 -13.30
C LYS A 373 30.42 25.76 -14.51
N GLY A 374 29.97 24.52 -14.37
CA GLY A 374 29.64 23.68 -15.54
C GLY A 374 30.82 23.44 -16.49
N GLU A 375 31.99 23.08 -15.96
CA GLU A 375 33.13 22.64 -16.79
C GLU A 375 33.42 21.15 -16.55
N TYR A 376 33.36 20.39 -17.64
CA TYR A 376 33.66 18.96 -17.75
C TYR A 376 35.13 18.69 -17.44
N VAL A 377 35.43 17.55 -16.81
CA VAL A 377 36.81 17.04 -16.74
C VAL A 377 36.85 15.66 -17.38
N ASP A 378 37.46 15.63 -18.56
CA ASP A 378 37.96 14.45 -19.25
C ASP A 378 39.03 13.77 -18.38
N GLU A 379 38.78 12.58 -17.82
CA GLU A 379 39.77 11.49 -17.69
C GLU A 379 39.20 10.29 -16.92
N LEU A 380 39.32 9.11 -17.54
CA LEU A 380 38.93 7.80 -17.01
C LEU A 380 39.83 7.35 -15.85
N PHE A 381 39.24 6.70 -14.85
CA PHE A 381 39.95 5.76 -13.98
C PHE A 381 39.31 4.36 -14.04
N VAL A 382 40.11 3.38 -14.48
CA VAL A 382 39.81 1.95 -14.45
C VAL A 382 40.20 1.39 -13.08
N VAL A 383 39.32 0.60 -12.48
CA VAL A 383 39.63 -0.29 -11.35
C VAL A 383 39.05 -1.67 -11.65
N ASP A 384 39.91 -2.62 -12.00
CA ASP A 384 39.62 -4.06 -12.09
C ASP A 384 39.24 -4.61 -10.68
N ASP A 385 38.38 -5.63 -10.48
CA ASP A 385 37.81 -6.65 -11.35
C ASP A 385 36.37 -7.00 -10.92
N ASP A 386 35.59 -7.41 -11.92
CA ASP A 386 34.25 -8.02 -11.94
C ASP A 386 33.00 -7.15 -11.69
N LEU A 387 32.55 -6.60 -12.83
CA LEU A 387 31.34 -5.85 -13.19
C LEU A 387 31.32 -4.34 -12.86
N PRO A 388 31.48 -3.47 -13.89
CA PRO A 388 31.38 -2.04 -13.68
C PRO A 388 29.93 -1.64 -13.34
N ILE A 389 29.76 -1.05 -12.17
CA ILE A 389 28.79 0.02 -12.02
C ILE A 389 29.33 1.14 -12.91
N VAL A 390 28.72 1.37 -14.08
CA VAL A 390 29.15 2.45 -14.98
C VAL A 390 28.77 3.80 -14.34
N LEU A 391 29.62 4.27 -13.44
CA LEU A 391 29.82 5.70 -13.23
C LEU A 391 30.42 6.22 -14.53
N GLY A 392 29.58 6.81 -15.39
CA GLY A 392 30.00 7.32 -16.70
C GLY A 392 29.09 6.96 -17.89
N PHE A 393 27.78 6.72 -17.68
CA PHE A 393 26.87 6.44 -18.79
C PHE A 393 26.68 7.69 -19.66
N ASN A 394 27.21 7.66 -20.89
CA ASN A 394 27.04 8.73 -21.88
C ASN A 394 25.82 8.43 -22.76
N ALA A 395 24.69 9.05 -22.43
CA ALA A 395 23.43 8.83 -23.15
C ALA A 395 23.51 9.12 -24.66
N PRO A 396 24.12 10.23 -25.12
CA PRO A 396 24.39 10.45 -26.55
C PRO A 396 25.17 9.31 -27.23
N ALA A 397 26.29 8.88 -26.64
CA ALA A 397 27.11 7.81 -27.21
C ALA A 397 26.39 6.45 -27.21
N TYR A 398 25.58 6.19 -26.19
CA TYR A 398 24.76 4.97 -26.12
C TYR A 398 23.66 4.95 -27.19
N LEU A 399 23.00 6.09 -27.43
CA LEU A 399 21.98 6.20 -28.48
C LEU A 399 22.59 6.12 -29.88
N GLU A 400 23.79 6.69 -30.07
CA GLU A 400 24.55 6.55 -31.31
C GLU A 400 24.97 5.09 -31.56
N ALA A 401 25.40 4.39 -30.51
CA ALA A 401 25.79 2.97 -30.58
C ALA A 401 24.60 1.99 -30.65
N ASN A 402 23.38 2.42 -30.29
CA ASN A 402 22.17 1.60 -30.31
C ASN A 402 21.02 2.36 -31.01
N PRO A 403 21.05 2.48 -32.35
CA PRO A 403 20.10 3.29 -33.11
C PRO A 403 18.65 2.83 -32.98
N ASP A 404 18.42 1.54 -32.72
CA ASP A 404 17.09 0.98 -32.45
C ASP A 404 16.47 1.52 -31.16
N VAL A 405 17.31 1.85 -30.17
CA VAL A 405 16.89 2.51 -28.92
C VAL A 405 16.62 3.99 -29.16
N ALA A 406 17.39 4.64 -30.01
CA ALA A 406 17.19 6.04 -30.42
C ALA A 406 15.91 6.23 -31.23
N GLU A 407 15.65 5.34 -32.19
CA GLU A 407 14.43 5.35 -33.02
C GLU A 407 13.17 5.04 -32.19
N ALA A 408 13.31 4.23 -31.13
CA ALA A 408 12.22 3.95 -30.21
C ALA A 408 11.96 5.07 -29.18
N GLU A 409 12.74 6.16 -29.20
CA GLU A 409 12.65 7.34 -28.32
C GLU A 409 12.54 7.00 -26.82
N VAL A 410 13.06 5.85 -26.42
CA VAL A 410 13.07 5.39 -25.02
C VAL A 410 14.28 5.93 -24.28
N ASN A 411 14.10 6.23 -22.99
CA ASN A 411 15.18 6.75 -22.16
C ASN A 411 16.37 5.75 -22.15
N PRO A 412 17.56 6.15 -22.63
CA PRO A 412 18.69 5.24 -22.86
C PRO A 412 19.24 4.62 -21.57
N VAL A 413 19.16 5.34 -20.44
CA VAL A 413 19.59 4.83 -19.13
C VAL A 413 18.64 3.72 -18.68
N VAL A 414 17.33 3.95 -18.80
CA VAL A 414 16.30 2.97 -18.43
C VAL A 414 16.41 1.73 -19.31
N HIS A 415 16.55 1.91 -20.63
CA HIS A 415 16.74 0.80 -21.56
C HIS A 415 17.98 -0.03 -21.22
N TYR A 416 19.12 0.63 -20.94
CA TYR A 416 20.35 -0.06 -20.59
C TYR A 416 20.24 -0.89 -19.31
N TYR A 417 19.67 -0.35 -18.22
CA TYR A 417 19.58 -1.07 -16.95
C TYR A 417 18.52 -2.18 -16.94
N ALA A 418 17.42 -1.99 -17.67
CA ALA A 418 16.33 -2.97 -17.73
C ALA A 418 16.65 -4.11 -18.71
N PHE A 419 17.27 -3.81 -19.85
CA PHE A 419 17.44 -4.78 -20.94
C PHE A 419 18.86 -4.79 -21.52
N GLY A 420 19.42 -3.61 -21.80
CA GLY A 420 20.67 -3.48 -22.55
C GLY A 420 21.88 -4.16 -21.92
N ARG A 421 22.08 -4.06 -20.60
CA ARG A 421 23.21 -4.69 -19.89
C ARG A 421 23.15 -6.22 -19.89
N PHE A 422 21.95 -6.77 -19.86
CA PHE A 422 21.74 -8.23 -19.90
C PHE A 422 21.80 -8.77 -21.33
N ALA A 423 21.45 -7.93 -22.31
CA ALA A 423 21.57 -8.22 -23.74
C ALA A 423 22.95 -7.89 -24.33
N GLY A 424 23.93 -7.48 -23.50
CA GLY A 424 25.29 -7.15 -23.93
C GLY A 424 25.39 -5.94 -24.88
N ARG A 425 24.44 -5.01 -24.82
CA ARG A 425 24.42 -3.81 -25.69
C ARG A 425 25.62 -2.91 -25.40
N SER A 426 26.24 -2.40 -26.47
CA SER A 426 27.44 -1.54 -26.39
C SER A 426 27.12 -0.21 -25.72
N LEU A 427 28.08 0.30 -24.93
CA LEU A 427 27.98 1.59 -24.24
C LEU A 427 28.43 2.78 -25.08
N GLY A 428 29.02 2.54 -26.26
CA GLY A 428 29.56 3.60 -27.11
C GLY A 428 30.80 4.30 -26.54
N LEU A 429 31.58 3.59 -25.71
CA LEU A 429 32.81 4.09 -25.07
C LEU A 429 33.98 4.25 -26.06
#